data_AF-A0A7M1NX13-F1
#
_entry.id   AF-A0A7M1NX13-F1
#
_cell.length_a   1.000
_cell.length_b   1.000
_cell.length_c   1.000
_cell.angle_alpha   90.00
_cell.angle_beta   90.00
_cell.angle_gamma   90.00
#
_symmetry.space_group_name_H-M   'P 1'
#
loop_
_entity.id
_entity.type
_entity.pdbx_description
1 polymer ?
#
loop_
_entity_poly.entity_id
_entity_poly.type
_entity_poly.pdbx_seq_one_letter_code
_entity_poly.pdbx_strand_id
1 'polypeptide(L)'
;MINEETEAWRKYRQDKANKRLKNLEYSTNLLKEKGIQFESHNFGKQLVILCVDPKIDFYPSTGLWIERTTRYKNRGIRSLLAHINNKKE
;
A
#
# COMPACT_ATOMS: atom_id res chain seq x y z
N MET A 1 -12.05 23.54 30.54
CA MET A 1 -11.30 22.28 30.62
C MET A 1 -11.35 21.61 29.26
N ILE A 2 -10.21 21.34 28.64
CA ILE A 2 -10.16 20.47 27.45
C ILE A 2 -10.36 19.05 27.98
N ASN A 3 -11.36 18.34 27.45
CA ASN A 3 -11.71 17.00 27.92
C ASN A 3 -10.61 16.01 27.47
N GLU A 4 -10.00 15.26 28.39
CA GLU A 4 -8.86 14.34 28.11
C GLU A 4 -9.19 13.32 27.01
N GLU A 5 -10.45 12.87 26.94
CA GLU A 5 -10.96 12.00 25.87
C GLU A 5 -10.85 12.62 24.47
N THR A 6 -11.00 13.95 24.37
CA THR A 6 -10.87 14.68 23.10
C THR A 6 -9.42 14.71 22.62
N GLU A 7 -8.47 14.85 23.55
CA GLU A 7 -7.04 14.86 23.22
C GLU A 7 -6.54 13.47 22.81
N ALA A 8 -6.95 12.43 23.54
CA ALA A 8 -6.65 11.04 23.20
C ALA A 8 -7.15 10.68 21.79
N TRP A 9 -8.37 11.11 21.44
CA TRP A 9 -8.95 10.87 20.11
C TRP A 9 -8.22 11.64 19.00
N ARG A 10 -7.83 12.90 19.25
CA ARG A 10 -7.02 13.70 18.30
C ARG A 10 -5.67 13.04 18.05
N LYS A 11 -4.97 12.63 19.10
CA LYS A 11 -3.69 11.93 19.02
C LYS A 11 -3.80 10.62 18.23
N TYR A 12 -4.83 9.81 18.52
CA TYR A 12 -5.08 8.57 17.78
C TYR A 12 -5.28 8.80 16.28
N ARG A 13 -6.03 9.84 15.89
CA ARG A 13 -6.21 10.19 14.47
C ARG A 13 -4.90 10.62 13.82
N GLN A 14 -4.09 11.42 14.52
CA GLN A 14 -2.78 11.85 14.06
C GLN A 14 -1.83 10.66 13.88
N ASP A 15 -1.77 9.76 14.85
CA ASP A 15 -0.95 8.54 14.80
C ASP A 15 -1.33 7.64 13.61
N LYS A 16 -2.64 7.50 13.32
CA LYS A 16 -3.10 6.77 12.13
C LYS A 16 -2.72 7.46 10.82
N ALA A 17 -2.80 8.79 10.74
CA ALA A 17 -2.39 9.53 9.55
C ALA A 17 -0.88 9.37 9.30
N ASN A 18 -0.07 9.54 10.35
CA ASN A 18 1.38 9.36 10.30
C ASN A 18 1.76 7.94 9.86
N LYS A 19 1.08 6.91 10.38
CA LYS A 19 1.29 5.52 9.96
C LYS A 19 0.99 5.32 8.47
N ARG A 20 -0.10 5.88 7.95
CA ARG A 20 -0.47 5.77 6.53
C ARG A 20 0.56 6.45 5.62
N LEU A 21 1.10 7.60 6.03
CA LEU A 21 2.17 8.28 5.30
C LEU A 21 3.46 7.45 5.30
N LYS A 22 3.90 6.96 6.46
CA LYS A 22 5.07 6.07 6.56
C LYS A 22 4.91 4.81 5.70
N ASN A 23 3.73 4.19 5.71
CA ASN A 23 3.43 3.03 4.88
C ASN A 23 3.49 3.36 3.38
N LEU A 24 2.95 4.51 2.98
CA LEU A 24 2.95 4.98 1.60
C LEU A 24 4.38 5.11 1.09
N GLU A 25 5.21 5.84 1.82
CA GLU A 25 6.61 6.09 1.48
C GLU A 25 7.42 4.79 1.46
N TYR A 26 7.39 4.03 2.56
CA TYR A 26 8.13 2.77 2.69
C TYR A 26 7.78 1.78 1.58
N SER A 27 6.48 1.54 1.34
CA SER A 27 6.05 0.54 0.36
C SER A 27 6.38 0.97 -1.07
N THR A 28 6.27 2.26 -1.37
CA THR A 28 6.60 2.80 -2.71
C THR A 28 8.11 2.73 -2.96
N ASN A 29 8.93 3.09 -1.97
CA ASN A 29 10.38 3.02 -2.08
C ASN A 29 10.84 1.57 -2.23
N LEU A 30 10.26 0.63 -1.46
CA LEU A 30 10.60 -0.79 -1.58
C LEU A 30 10.29 -1.36 -2.97
N LEU A 31 9.19 -0.94 -3.61
CA LEU A 31 8.90 -1.32 -5.00
C LEU A 31 9.96 -0.79 -5.97
N LYS A 32 10.38 0.47 -5.80
CA LYS A 32 11.45 1.08 -6.61
C LYS A 32 12.79 0.38 -6.43
N GLU A 33 13.19 0.12 -5.18
CA GLU A 33 14.43 -0.59 -4.82
C GLU A 33 14.48 -2.00 -5.44
N LYS A 34 13.33 -2.67 -5.51
CA LYS A 34 13.19 -3.99 -6.15
C LYS A 34 13.04 -3.94 -7.67
N GLY A 35 13.08 -2.76 -8.28
CA GLY A 35 12.91 -2.60 -9.73
C GLY A 35 11.53 -3.01 -10.24
N ILE A 36 10.50 -3.01 -9.37
CA ILE A 36 9.13 -3.33 -9.78
C ILE A 36 8.57 -2.17 -10.58
N GLN A 37 8.19 -2.44 -11.83
CA GLN A 37 7.55 -1.47 -12.70
C GLN A 37 6.09 -1.26 -12.29
N PHE A 38 5.70 0.00 -12.09
CA PHE A 38 4.33 0.38 -11.78
C PHE A 38 3.95 1.74 -12.36
N GLU A 39 2.67 1.94 -12.64
CA GLU A 39 2.07 3.26 -12.89
C GLU A 39 1.54 3.84 -11.58
N SER A 40 1.72 5.15 -11.38
CA SER A 40 1.27 5.85 -10.18
C SER A 40 0.05 6.72 -10.49
N HIS A 41 -1.01 6.56 -9.70
CA HIS A 41 -2.23 7.36 -9.77
C HIS A 41 -2.53 8.02 -8.42
N ASN A 42 -3.37 9.06 -8.46
CA ASN A 42 -3.88 9.73 -7.25
C ASN A 42 -2.75 10.13 -6.28
N PHE A 43 -1.67 10.71 -6.82
CA PHE A 43 -0.48 11.11 -6.06
C PHE A 43 0.18 9.95 -5.30
N GLY A 44 0.27 8.77 -5.93
CA GLY A 44 0.87 7.56 -5.34
C GLY A 44 -0.04 6.78 -4.41
N LYS A 45 -1.29 7.22 -4.19
CA LYS A 45 -2.25 6.47 -3.34
C LYS A 45 -2.65 5.13 -3.96
N GLN A 46 -2.58 5.01 -5.28
CA GLN A 46 -2.79 3.78 -6.03
C GLN A 46 -1.64 3.58 -7.00
N LEU A 47 -1.05 2.40 -6.97
CA LEU A 47 0.00 1.96 -7.88
C LEU A 47 -0.50 0.75 -8.67
N VAL A 48 -0.38 0.76 -9.99
CA VAL A 48 -0.73 -0.37 -10.85
C VAL A 48 0.55 -1.12 -11.19
N ILE A 49 0.70 -2.33 -10.69
CA ILE A 49 1.87 -3.17 -10.94
C ILE A 49 1.79 -3.72 -12.37
N LEU A 50 2.85 -3.51 -13.15
CA LEU A 50 2.89 -3.81 -14.59
C LEU A 50 3.68 -5.07 -14.94
N CYS A 51 4.51 -5.57 -14.03
CA CYS A 51 5.41 -6.70 -14.30
C CYS A 51 4.78 -8.08 -14.17
N VAL A 52 3.45 -8.17 -14.04
CA VAL A 52 2.67 -9.41 -13.91
C VAL A 52 1.35 -9.29 -14.67
N ASP A 53 0.86 -10.44 -15.16
CA ASP A 53 -0.48 -10.59 -15.72
C ASP A 53 -1.27 -11.63 -14.90
N PRO A 54 -2.49 -11.32 -14.40
CA PRO A 54 -3.18 -10.04 -14.48
C PRO A 54 -2.52 -8.92 -13.69
N LYS A 55 -2.68 -7.67 -14.16
CA LYS A 55 -2.24 -6.46 -13.45
C LYS A 55 -2.83 -6.39 -12.03
N ILE A 56 -2.07 -5.79 -11.12
CA ILE A 56 -2.44 -5.66 -9.70
C ILE A 56 -2.57 -4.18 -9.31
N ASP A 57 -3.69 -3.81 -8.71
CA ASP A 57 -3.84 -2.52 -8.04
C ASP A 57 -3.31 -2.62 -6.61
N PHE A 58 -2.40 -1.72 -6.22
CA PHE A 58 -1.83 -1.65 -4.88
C PHE A 58 -2.07 -0.27 -4.25
N TYR A 59 -2.52 -0.26 -3.00
CA TYR A 59 -2.79 0.93 -2.19
C TYR A 59 -1.79 1.02 -1.04
N PRO A 60 -0.62 1.67 -1.24
CA PRO A 60 0.54 1.44 -0.38
C PRO A 60 0.34 1.97 1.05
N SER A 61 -0.45 3.04 1.21
CA SER A 61 -0.81 3.60 2.52
C SER A 61 -1.56 2.61 3.44
N THR A 62 -2.35 1.71 2.87
CA THR A 62 -3.14 0.71 3.62
C THR A 62 -2.60 -0.72 3.44
N GLY A 63 -1.67 -0.91 2.52
CA GLY A 63 -1.13 -2.20 2.12
C GLY A 63 -2.09 -3.06 1.29
N LEU A 64 -3.31 -2.62 1.00
CA LEU A 64 -4.27 -3.41 0.21
C LEU A 64 -3.77 -3.60 -1.22
N TRP A 65 -3.83 -4.81 -1.74
CA TRP A 65 -3.66 -5.07 -3.17
C TRP A 65 -4.74 -5.99 -3.71
N ILE A 66 -5.05 -5.81 -5.00
CA ILE A 66 -6.16 -6.46 -5.70
C ILE A 66 -5.71 -6.87 -7.09
N GLU A 67 -5.79 -8.15 -7.42
CA GLU A 67 -5.66 -8.61 -8.79
C GLU A 67 -6.89 -8.19 -9.62
N ARG A 68 -6.68 -7.59 -10.79
CA ARG A 68 -7.79 -7.03 -11.57
C ARG A 68 -8.74 -8.07 -12.14
N THR A 69 -8.22 -9.20 -12.62
CA THR A 69 -9.01 -10.26 -13.27
C THR A 69 -9.68 -11.18 -12.26
N THR A 70 -8.91 -11.77 -11.35
CA THR A 70 -9.43 -12.73 -10.35
C THR A 70 -10.20 -12.05 -9.21
N ARG A 71 -10.03 -10.72 -9.05
CA ARG A 71 -10.53 -9.94 -7.92
C ARG A 71 -10.01 -10.43 -6.57
N TYR A 72 -8.99 -11.27 -6.57
CA TYR A 72 -8.31 -11.71 -5.36
C TYR A 72 -7.73 -10.51 -4.62
N LYS A 73 -7.88 -10.50 -3.29
CA LYS A 73 -7.45 -9.40 -2.43
C LYS A 73 -6.58 -9.92 -1.32
N ASN A 74 -5.50 -9.21 -1.04
CA ASN A 74 -4.70 -9.45 0.15
C ASN A 74 -4.08 -8.12 0.61
N ARG A 75 -3.27 -8.16 1.68
CA ARG A 75 -2.67 -6.96 2.28
C ARG A 75 -1.20 -7.17 2.61
N GLY A 76 -0.47 -6.07 2.57
CA GLY A 76 0.94 -5.95 2.91
C GLY A 76 1.84 -5.99 1.69
N ILE A 77 2.89 -5.17 1.72
CA ILE A 77 3.88 -5.14 0.64
C ILE A 77 4.65 -6.47 0.53
N ARG A 78 4.92 -7.15 1.65
CA ARG A 78 5.61 -8.44 1.65
C ARG A 78 4.81 -9.54 0.95
N SER A 79 3.50 -9.62 1.20
CA SER A 79 2.63 -10.60 0.52
C SER A 79 2.47 -10.28 -0.95
N LEU A 80 2.39 -8.99 -1.32
CA LEU A 80 2.40 -8.55 -2.71
C LEU A 80 3.69 -9.00 -3.43
N LEU A 81 4.86 -8.75 -2.84
CA LEU A 81 6.15 -9.13 -3.43
C LEU A 81 6.27 -10.65 -3.59
N ALA A 82 5.87 -11.43 -2.58
CA ALA A 82 5.85 -12.88 -2.68
C ALA A 82 4.94 -13.36 -3.82
N HIS A 83 3.75 -12.77 -3.94
CA HIS A 83 2.81 -13.09 -5.01
C HIS A 83 3.35 -12.73 -6.40
N ILE A 84 4.00 -11.58 -6.55
CA ILE A 84 4.66 -11.18 -7.81
C ILE A 84 5.77 -12.17 -8.18
N ASN A 85 6.60 -12.57 -7.21
CA ASN A 85 7.70 -13.51 -7.46
C ASN A 85 7.17 -14.88 -7.90
N ASN A 86 6.15 -15.42 -7.22
CA ASN A 86 5.56 -16.71 -7.57
C ASN A 86 4.89 -16.73 -8.95
N LYS A 87 4.56 -15.57 -9.53
CA LYS A 87 3.99 -15.46 -10.90
C LYS A 87 5.05 -15.32 -12.00
N LYS A 88 6.32 -15.12 -11.63
CA LYS A 88 7.44 -15.00 -12.59
C LYS A 88 8.12 -16.34 -12.86
N GLU A 89 7.91 -17.32 -12.00
CA GLU A 89 8.31 -18.72 -12.17
C GLU A 89 7.28 -19.48 -13.01
#